data_AF-A0A229HE39-F1
#
_entry.id   AF-A0A229HE39-F1
#
_cell.length_a   1.000
_cell.length_b   1.000
_cell.length_c   1.000
_cell.angle_alpha   90.00
_cell.angle_beta   90.00
_cell.angle_gamma   90.00
#
_symmetry.space_group_name_H-M   'P 1'
#
loop_
_entity.id
_entity.type
_entity.pdbx_description
1 polymer ?
#
loop_
_entity_poly.entity_id
_entity_poly.type
_entity_poly.pdbx_seq_one_letter_code
_entity_poly.pdbx_strand_id
1 'polypeptide(L)'
;MSPKSFYELVFSVSPGAARKDAHYVVGTLDEVKRALDSELSASANVYLLCWHSTKLALNVYGRGECTHSINLHPYITVSVDGYPDITFLESGKPVGYEVGADDPYKVETALSDGMFSGELDDAIEVTVDWASVEVPPLVGEIAVDGDYVKLADHPSDDGHDEGYEDDEDFDEDDFDEDELEDEFIERGYVPYGFSDFEE
;
A
#
# COMPACT_ATOMS: atom_id res chain seq x y z
N MET A 1 5.26 19.55 -16.45
CA MET A 1 4.40 19.94 -15.30
C MET A 1 5.22 20.20 -14.03
N SER A 2 4.72 21.01 -13.08
CA SER A 2 5.36 21.17 -11.75
C SER A 2 5.18 19.90 -10.92
N PRO A 3 6.22 19.36 -10.25
CA PRO A 3 6.06 18.19 -9.39
C PRO A 3 5.09 18.47 -8.23
N LYS A 4 4.02 17.67 -8.14
CA LYS A 4 3.00 17.78 -7.09
C LYS A 4 3.36 16.92 -5.87
N SER A 5 2.74 17.24 -4.74
CA SER A 5 2.87 16.52 -3.47
C SER A 5 1.67 15.60 -3.26
N PHE A 6 1.90 14.41 -2.73
CA PHE A 6 0.87 13.39 -2.55
C PHE A 6 1.27 12.39 -1.47
N TYR A 7 0.30 11.63 -0.99
CA TYR A 7 0.52 10.42 -0.22
C TYR A 7 0.42 9.21 -1.13
N GLU A 8 1.22 8.20 -0.84
CA GLU A 8 1.11 6.88 -1.45
C GLU A 8 0.94 5.85 -0.32
N LEU A 9 -0.19 5.16 -0.30
CA LEU A 9 -0.35 3.96 0.52
C LEU A 9 0.00 2.74 -0.33
N VAL A 10 1.00 1.99 0.11
CA VAL A 10 1.46 0.76 -0.55
C VAL A 10 1.06 -0.44 0.30
N PHE A 11 0.40 -1.41 -0.33
CA PHE A 11 0.19 -2.74 0.23
C PHE A 11 0.62 -3.79 -0.79
N SER A 12 1.83 -4.33 -0.59
CA SER A 12 2.37 -5.36 -1.47
C SER A 12 2.83 -6.62 -0.72
N VAL A 13 2.78 -7.74 -1.43
CA VAL A 13 3.25 -9.05 -0.96
C VAL A 13 4.40 -9.48 -1.86
N SER A 14 5.55 -9.78 -1.26
CA SER A 14 6.70 -10.24 -2.05
C SER A 14 6.37 -11.51 -2.85
N PRO A 15 6.91 -11.66 -4.09
CA PRO A 15 6.61 -12.79 -4.96
C PRO A 15 6.80 -14.15 -4.28
N GLY A 16 5.79 -15.02 -4.35
CA GLY A 16 5.83 -16.35 -3.75
C GLY A 16 4.52 -17.12 -3.89
N ALA A 17 3.96 -17.57 -2.76
CA ALA A 17 2.69 -18.29 -2.71
C ALA A 17 1.44 -17.39 -2.88
N ALA A 18 1.61 -16.07 -2.74
CA ALA A 18 0.61 -15.06 -3.03
C ALA A 18 1.29 -13.88 -3.74
N ARG A 19 0.48 -13.02 -4.35
CA ARG A 19 0.88 -11.77 -4.99
C ARG A 19 -0.15 -10.71 -4.61
N LYS A 20 0.33 -9.47 -4.52
CA LYS A 20 -0.43 -8.23 -4.38
C LYS A 20 0.56 -7.08 -4.58
N ASP A 21 0.22 -6.07 -5.34
CA ASP A 21 1.01 -4.85 -5.46
C ASP A 21 0.11 -3.62 -5.60
N ALA A 22 -0.62 -3.33 -4.53
CA ALA A 22 -1.63 -2.28 -4.50
C ALA A 22 -1.01 -0.94 -4.07
N HIS A 23 -1.24 0.09 -4.87
CA HIS A 23 -0.82 1.47 -4.63
C HIS A 23 -2.01 2.41 -4.67
N TYR A 24 -2.07 3.31 -3.68
CA TYR A 24 -3.08 4.36 -3.60
C TYR A 24 -2.42 5.72 -3.53
N VAL A 25 -2.49 6.48 -4.62
CA VAL A 25 -1.99 7.86 -4.73
C VAL A 25 -3.11 8.82 -4.40
N VAL A 26 -2.97 9.59 -3.31
CA VAL A 26 -4.04 10.45 -2.80
C VAL A 26 -3.53 11.77 -2.24
N GLY A 27 -4.40 12.79 -2.22
CA GLY A 27 -4.06 14.16 -1.81
C GLY A 27 -4.25 14.43 -0.32
N THR A 28 -4.95 13.56 0.40
CA THR A 28 -5.29 13.79 1.82
C THR A 28 -5.08 12.55 2.69
N LEU A 29 -4.79 12.78 3.98
CA LEU A 29 -4.69 11.70 4.96
C LEU A 29 -6.04 10.97 5.19
N ASP A 30 -7.17 11.66 4.98
CA ASP A 30 -8.49 11.02 5.10
C ASP A 30 -8.79 10.07 3.94
N GLU A 31 -8.21 10.31 2.75
CA GLU A 31 -8.23 9.34 1.65
C GLU A 31 -7.34 8.14 1.95
N VAL A 32 -6.14 8.34 2.51
CA VAL A 32 -5.27 7.24 2.95
C VAL A 32 -6.00 6.34 3.94
N LYS A 33 -6.66 6.93 4.93
CA LYS A 33 -7.45 6.19 5.94
C LYS A 33 -8.55 5.34 5.30
N ARG A 34 -9.30 5.92 4.35
CA ARG A 34 -10.38 5.23 3.64
C ARG A 34 -9.84 4.11 2.74
N ALA A 35 -8.72 4.33 2.07
CA ALA A 35 -8.06 3.31 1.25
C ALA A 35 -7.61 2.12 2.12
N LEU A 36 -6.94 2.40 3.25
CA LEU A 36 -6.50 1.35 4.17
C LEU A 36 -7.68 0.58 4.79
N ASP A 37 -8.73 1.28 5.19
CA ASP A 37 -9.96 0.66 5.72
C ASP A 37 -10.62 -0.25 4.67
N SER A 38 -10.72 0.21 3.42
CA SER A 38 -11.23 -0.59 2.31
C SER A 38 -10.36 -1.83 2.06
N GLU A 39 -9.04 -1.69 2.05
CA GLU A 39 -8.11 -2.81 1.87
C GLU A 39 -8.24 -3.84 3.00
N LEU A 40 -8.27 -3.41 4.25
CA LEU A 40 -8.32 -4.30 5.41
C LEU A 40 -9.73 -4.82 5.73
N SER A 41 -10.76 -4.34 5.03
CA SER A 41 -12.12 -4.90 5.10
C SER A 41 -12.25 -6.27 4.43
N ALA A 42 -11.34 -6.61 3.52
CA ALA A 42 -11.29 -7.92 2.88
C ALA A 42 -10.46 -8.89 3.75
N SER A 43 -11.08 -9.95 4.25
CA SER A 43 -10.39 -10.96 5.07
C SER A 43 -9.20 -11.61 4.36
N ALA A 44 -9.23 -11.75 3.04
CA ALA A 44 -8.11 -12.20 2.23
C ALA A 44 -6.87 -11.31 2.39
N ASN A 45 -7.06 -9.99 2.44
CA ASN A 45 -5.98 -9.03 2.68
C ASN A 45 -5.47 -9.09 4.13
N VAL A 46 -6.36 -9.31 5.10
CA VAL A 46 -5.95 -9.55 6.50
C VAL A 46 -5.16 -10.85 6.63
N TYR A 47 -5.55 -11.91 5.92
CA TYR A 47 -4.79 -13.16 5.82
C TYR A 47 -3.39 -12.92 5.26
N LEU A 48 -3.27 -12.14 4.18
CA LEU A 48 -1.97 -11.76 3.61
C LEU A 48 -1.12 -11.00 4.63
N LEU A 49 -1.71 -10.00 5.31
CA LEU A 49 -1.03 -9.21 6.32
C LEU A 49 -0.46 -10.09 7.46
N CYS A 50 -1.22 -11.07 7.92
CA CYS A 50 -0.81 -11.94 9.02
C CYS A 50 0.21 -13.00 8.58
N TRP A 51 0.03 -13.64 7.42
CA TRP A 51 0.75 -14.89 7.11
C TRP A 51 1.72 -14.79 5.94
N HIS A 52 1.81 -13.63 5.31
CA HIS A 52 2.79 -13.34 4.29
C HIS A 52 3.71 -12.19 4.71
N SER A 53 4.92 -12.18 4.15
CA SER A 53 5.81 -11.03 4.26
C SER A 53 5.23 -9.91 3.39
N THR A 54 4.60 -8.92 4.03
CA THR A 54 3.98 -7.79 3.33
C THR A 54 4.75 -6.50 3.57
N LYS A 55 4.73 -5.61 2.58
CA LYS A 55 5.08 -4.20 2.71
C LYS A 55 3.77 -3.44 2.86
N LEU A 56 3.58 -2.81 4.01
CA LEU A 56 2.47 -1.92 4.28
C LEU A 56 3.03 -0.58 4.73
N ALA A 57 3.07 0.37 3.82
CA ALA A 57 3.78 1.63 4.01
C ALA A 57 2.94 2.83 3.57
N LEU A 58 3.08 3.92 4.30
CA LEU A 58 2.62 5.24 3.88
C LEU A 58 3.84 6.08 3.49
N ASN A 59 3.97 6.36 2.20
CA ASN A 59 5.00 7.24 1.66
C ASN A 59 4.44 8.66 1.51
N VAL A 60 5.27 9.66 1.79
CA VAL A 60 4.91 11.08 1.71
C VAL A 60 5.80 11.75 0.68
N TYR A 61 5.19 12.16 -0.43
CA TYR A 61 5.88 12.84 -1.52
C TYR A 61 5.72 14.35 -1.40
N GLY A 62 6.85 15.05 -1.36
CA GLY A 62 6.93 16.49 -1.40
C GLY A 62 7.54 16.94 -2.71
N ARG A 63 6.75 17.58 -3.58
CA ARG A 63 7.19 18.03 -4.91
C ARG A 63 7.82 16.88 -5.73
N GLY A 64 7.10 15.75 -5.83
CA GLY A 64 7.53 14.57 -6.59
C GLY A 64 8.63 13.73 -5.96
N GLU A 65 9.22 14.13 -4.82
CA GLU A 65 10.25 13.34 -4.13
C GLU A 65 9.69 12.66 -2.88
N CYS A 66 9.99 11.37 -2.69
CA CYS A 66 9.63 10.66 -1.46
C CYS A 66 10.45 11.21 -0.28
N THR A 67 9.78 11.95 0.61
CA THR A 67 10.42 12.60 1.77
C THR A 67 10.38 11.75 3.02
N HIS A 68 9.35 10.91 3.15
CA HIS A 68 9.15 10.02 4.29
C HIS A 68 8.53 8.70 3.83
N SER A 69 8.93 7.61 4.47
CA SER A 69 8.30 6.30 4.34
C SER A 69 8.02 5.76 5.73
N ILE A 70 6.74 5.50 6.02
CA ILE A 70 6.27 5.10 7.35
C ILE A 70 5.74 3.67 7.25
N ASN A 71 6.36 2.74 7.99
CA ASN A 71 5.81 1.39 8.12
C ASN A 71 4.56 1.43 9.01
N LEU A 72 3.42 0.97 8.47
CA LEU A 72 2.14 1.00 9.19
C LEU A 72 1.91 -0.24 10.08
N HIS A 73 2.66 -1.33 9.91
CA HIS A 73 2.45 -2.56 10.67
C HIS A 73 2.34 -2.35 12.19
N PRO A 74 3.24 -1.61 12.86
CA PRO A 74 3.19 -1.48 14.33
C PRO A 74 1.94 -0.79 14.88
N TYR A 75 1.16 -0.15 14.01
CA TYR A 75 -0.04 0.60 14.37
C TYR A 75 -1.32 -0.18 14.14
N ILE A 76 -1.22 -1.43 13.66
CA ILE A 76 -2.37 -2.27 13.32
C ILE A 76 -2.58 -3.32 14.41
N THR A 77 -3.85 -3.51 14.78
CA THR A 77 -4.31 -4.63 15.60
C THR A 77 -5.41 -5.37 14.86
N VAL A 78 -5.26 -6.68 14.73
CA VAL A 78 -6.29 -7.59 14.20
C VAL A 78 -6.87 -8.37 15.37
N SER A 79 -8.16 -8.19 15.61
CA SER A 79 -8.92 -8.90 16.63
C SER A 79 -9.83 -9.92 15.95
N VAL A 80 -9.83 -11.15 16.47
CA VAL A 80 -10.73 -12.22 16.00
C VAL A 80 -11.49 -12.75 17.19
N ASP A 81 -12.83 -12.80 17.11
CA ASP A 81 -13.65 -13.26 18.23
C ASP A 81 -13.22 -14.67 18.70
N GLY A 82 -12.99 -14.81 20.01
CA GLY A 82 -12.49 -16.05 20.61
C GLY A 82 -10.98 -16.26 20.56
N TYR A 83 -10.19 -15.34 19.99
CA TYR A 83 -8.73 -15.42 19.92
C TYR A 83 -8.04 -14.20 20.55
N PRO A 84 -6.77 -14.33 20.98
CA PRO A 84 -5.96 -13.17 21.36
C PRO A 84 -5.74 -12.23 20.17
N ASP A 85 -5.58 -10.94 20.47
CA ASP A 85 -5.25 -9.93 19.46
C ASP A 85 -3.90 -10.23 18.79
N ILE A 86 -3.87 -10.02 17.48
CA ILE A 86 -2.66 -10.03 16.67
C ILE A 86 -2.19 -8.58 16.52
N THR A 87 -0.93 -8.34 16.87
CA THR A 87 -0.23 -7.08 16.63
C THR A 87 1.02 -7.35 15.80
N PHE A 88 1.72 -6.32 15.33
CA PHE A 88 2.85 -6.50 14.44
C PHE A 88 4.10 -5.77 14.95
N LEU A 89 5.26 -6.38 14.71
CA LEU A 89 6.55 -5.72 14.92
C LEU A 89 6.87 -4.76 13.77
N GLU A 90 7.89 -3.92 13.95
CA GLU A 90 8.45 -3.09 12.86
C GLU A 90 8.93 -3.89 11.65
N SER A 91 9.19 -5.19 11.81
CA SER A 91 9.55 -6.07 10.69
C SER A 91 8.33 -6.57 9.91
N GLY A 92 7.10 -6.19 10.28
CA GLY A 92 5.86 -6.71 9.73
C GLY A 92 5.47 -8.11 10.23
N LYS A 93 6.23 -8.68 11.17
CA LYS A 93 5.94 -10.02 11.70
C LYS A 93 4.75 -9.96 12.68
N PRO A 94 3.72 -10.83 12.55
CA PRO A 94 2.64 -10.93 13.53
C PRO A 94 3.14 -11.49 14.86
N VAL A 95 2.56 -11.01 15.96
CA VAL A 95 2.80 -11.46 17.34
C VAL A 95 1.48 -11.38 18.14
N GLY A 96 1.41 -12.06 19.27
CA GLY A 96 0.28 -11.96 20.21
C GLY A 96 -0.75 -13.09 20.15
N TYR A 97 -0.98 -13.69 18.98
CA TYR A 97 -1.98 -14.78 18.80
C TYR A 97 -1.76 -16.01 19.70
N GLU A 98 -0.53 -16.24 20.15
CA GLU A 98 -0.15 -17.38 20.99
C GLU A 98 -0.28 -17.10 22.50
N VAL A 99 -0.58 -15.87 22.91
CA VAL A 99 -0.57 -15.47 24.32
C VAL A 99 -1.64 -16.23 25.11
N GLY A 100 -1.19 -17.06 26.05
CA GLY A 100 -2.07 -17.85 26.92
C GLY A 100 -2.61 -19.13 26.30
N ALA A 101 -2.18 -19.49 25.08
CA ALA A 101 -2.56 -20.74 24.44
C ALA A 101 -1.80 -21.93 25.03
N ASP A 102 -2.51 -23.01 25.34
CA ASP A 102 -1.90 -24.29 25.72
C ASP A 102 -1.10 -24.91 24.55
N ASP A 103 -1.54 -24.66 23.31
CA ASP A 103 -0.90 -25.09 22.07
C ASP A 103 -0.92 -23.96 21.02
N PRO A 104 0.15 -23.15 20.94
CA PRO A 104 0.28 -22.06 19.98
C PRO A 104 0.11 -22.47 18.52
N TYR A 105 0.63 -23.65 18.14
CA TYR A 105 0.59 -24.12 16.76
C TYR A 105 -0.84 -24.44 16.31
N LYS A 106 -1.65 -25.00 17.23
CA LYS A 106 -3.06 -25.26 16.95
C LYS A 106 -3.85 -23.96 16.78
N VAL A 107 -3.54 -22.92 17.55
CA VAL A 107 -4.18 -21.60 17.41
C VAL A 107 -3.80 -20.96 16.09
N GLU A 108 -2.51 -20.95 15.74
CA GLU A 108 -2.02 -20.44 14.45
C GLU A 108 -2.70 -21.13 13.27
N THR A 109 -2.76 -22.46 13.29
CA THR A 109 -3.41 -23.25 12.23
C THR A 109 -4.90 -22.91 12.10
N ALA A 110 -5.62 -22.82 13.23
CA ALA A 110 -7.05 -22.49 13.21
C ALA A 110 -7.33 -21.08 12.69
N LEU A 111 -6.52 -20.10 13.09
CA LEU A 111 -6.62 -18.72 12.58
C LEU A 111 -6.28 -18.65 11.10
N SER A 112 -5.19 -19.29 10.68
CA SER A 112 -4.75 -19.29 9.28
C SER A 112 -5.80 -19.96 8.38
N ASP A 113 -6.25 -21.17 8.71
CA ASP A 113 -7.26 -21.90 7.95
C ASP A 113 -8.61 -21.14 7.94
N GLY A 114 -9.02 -20.59 9.08
CA GLY A 114 -10.29 -19.87 9.21
C GLY A 114 -10.31 -18.55 8.43
N MET A 115 -9.21 -17.77 8.47
CA MET A 115 -9.07 -16.55 7.67
C MET A 115 -8.97 -16.86 6.17
N PHE A 116 -8.25 -17.93 5.80
CA PHE A 116 -8.09 -18.31 4.39
C PHE A 116 -9.40 -18.82 3.77
N SER A 117 -10.17 -19.61 4.53
CA SER A 117 -11.43 -20.21 4.07
C SER A 117 -12.61 -19.24 4.08
N GLY A 118 -12.46 -18.09 4.75
CA GLY A 118 -13.51 -17.09 4.97
C GLY A 118 -14.46 -17.44 6.12
N GLU A 119 -14.19 -18.49 6.89
CA GLU A 119 -15.03 -18.88 8.04
C GLU A 119 -15.02 -17.83 9.17
N LEU A 120 -13.99 -16.97 9.20
CA LEU A 120 -13.81 -15.94 10.22
C LEU A 120 -14.15 -14.51 9.74
N ASP A 121 -14.66 -14.32 8.52
CA ASP A 121 -14.86 -12.98 7.92
C ASP A 121 -15.69 -12.05 8.81
N ASP A 122 -16.81 -12.55 9.35
CA ASP A 122 -17.70 -11.78 10.23
C ASP A 122 -17.14 -11.58 11.65
N ALA A 123 -16.05 -12.27 12.00
CA ALA A 123 -15.43 -12.26 13.31
C ALA A 123 -14.12 -11.45 13.37
N ILE A 124 -13.63 -10.98 12.22
CA ILE A 124 -12.40 -10.18 12.10
C ILE A 124 -12.74 -8.70 12.24
N GLU A 125 -12.05 -8.03 13.16
CA GLU A 125 -12.03 -6.58 13.28
C GLU A 125 -10.59 -6.09 13.16
N VAL A 126 -10.36 -5.06 12.36
CA VAL A 126 -9.03 -4.44 12.20
C VAL A 126 -9.09 -3.00 12.66
N THR A 127 -8.15 -2.62 13.52
CA THR A 127 -8.03 -1.26 14.04
C THR A 127 -6.65 -0.70 13.74
N VAL A 128 -6.60 0.61 13.47
CA VAL A 128 -5.35 1.33 13.17
C VAL A 128 -5.24 2.54 14.09
N ASP A 129 -4.17 2.61 14.89
CA ASP A 129 -3.91 3.74 15.78
C ASP A 129 -3.28 4.93 15.05
N TRP A 130 -4.10 5.62 14.26
CA TRP A 130 -3.70 6.82 13.52
C TRP A 130 -3.22 7.97 14.41
N ALA A 131 -3.56 7.98 15.70
CA ALA A 131 -3.09 9.02 16.61
C ALA A 131 -1.60 8.86 16.96
N SER A 132 -1.08 7.63 16.86
CA SER A 132 0.33 7.32 17.07
C SER A 132 1.17 7.39 15.79
N VAL A 133 0.55 7.50 14.61
CA VAL A 133 1.27 7.66 13.34
C VAL A 133 1.62 9.14 13.13
N GLU A 134 2.91 9.47 13.23
CA GLU A 134 3.41 10.80 12.94
C GLU A 134 3.49 11.05 11.42
N VAL A 135 2.37 11.43 10.79
CA VAL A 135 2.31 11.72 9.35
C VAL A 135 2.57 13.22 9.08
N PRO A 136 3.64 13.59 8.36
CA PRO A 136 3.87 14.96 7.95
C PRO A 136 2.77 15.46 6.98
N PRO A 137 2.35 16.74 7.08
CA PRO A 137 1.44 17.33 6.09
C PRO A 137 2.14 17.51 4.74
N LEU A 138 1.39 17.37 3.64
CA LEU A 138 1.87 17.71 2.31
C LEU A 138 2.21 19.20 2.19
N VAL A 139 3.28 19.51 1.46
CA VAL A 139 3.77 20.87 1.23
C VAL A 139 3.79 21.18 -0.26
N GLY A 140 3.21 22.30 -0.68
CA GLY A 140 3.19 22.73 -2.08
C GLY A 140 1.85 22.47 -2.77
N GLU A 141 1.88 22.31 -4.08
CA GLU A 141 0.71 21.93 -4.88
C GLU A 141 0.42 20.44 -4.67
N ILE A 142 -0.84 20.10 -4.38
CA ILE A 142 -1.25 18.73 -4.03
C ILE A 142 -1.85 18.07 -5.29
N ALA A 143 -1.51 16.80 -5.51
CA ALA A 143 -2.10 16.02 -6.60
C ALA A 143 -3.61 15.79 -6.37
N VAL A 144 -4.38 15.82 -7.45
CA VAL A 144 -5.83 15.62 -7.48
C VAL A 144 -6.22 14.64 -8.58
N ASP A 145 -7.49 14.26 -8.61
CA ASP A 145 -8.08 13.45 -9.68
C ASP A 145 -7.75 14.02 -11.07
N GLY A 146 -7.25 13.16 -11.97
CA GLY A 146 -6.73 13.53 -13.30
C GLY A 146 -5.23 13.85 -13.35
N ASP A 147 -4.52 13.91 -12.21
CA ASP A 147 -3.07 14.06 -12.21
C ASP A 147 -2.33 12.73 -12.34
N TYR A 148 -1.14 12.78 -12.94
CA TYR A 148 -0.17 11.69 -12.99
C TYR A 148 1.06 12.05 -12.13
N VAL A 149 1.57 11.09 -11.37
CA VAL A 149 2.73 11.28 -10.48
C VAL A 149 3.76 10.19 -10.66
N LYS A 150 5.02 10.46 -10.32
CA LYS A 150 6.08 9.46 -10.36
C LYS A 150 6.31 8.86 -8.99
N LEU A 151 6.33 7.53 -8.89
CA LEU A 151 6.68 6.81 -7.66
C LEU A 151 8.18 6.52 -7.60
N ALA A 152 8.75 6.48 -6.40
CA ALA A 152 10.18 6.23 -6.22
C ALA A 152 10.59 4.77 -6.47
N ASP A 153 9.68 3.81 -6.25
CA ASP A 153 9.93 2.37 -6.32
C ASP A 153 9.23 1.70 -7.53
N HIS A 154 8.90 2.45 -8.60
CA HIS A 154 8.21 1.83 -9.74
C HIS A 154 9.12 0.81 -10.46
N PRO A 155 8.65 -0.42 -10.74
CA PRO A 155 9.47 -1.50 -11.29
C PRO A 155 10.06 -1.24 -12.69
N SER A 156 9.69 -0.16 -13.37
CA SER A 156 10.34 0.28 -14.61
C SER A 156 11.73 0.92 -14.38
N ASP A 157 12.18 1.10 -13.13
CA ASP A 157 13.54 1.58 -12.79
C ASP A 157 14.59 0.45 -12.73
N ASP A 158 14.29 -0.72 -13.32
CA ASP A 158 15.24 -1.80 -13.56
C ASP A 158 16.25 -1.45 -14.68
N GLY A 159 17.02 -0.38 -14.49
CA GLY A 159 18.38 -0.23 -15.04
C GLY A 159 18.55 -0.26 -16.56
N HIS A 160 17.49 -0.14 -17.36
CA HIS A 160 17.62 0.28 -18.75
C HIS A 160 17.64 1.82 -18.81
N ASP A 161 18.74 2.39 -18.29
CA ASP A 161 19.27 3.68 -18.74
C ASP A 161 19.74 3.52 -20.20
N GLU A 162 18.81 3.18 -21.10
CA GLU A 162 18.95 3.48 -22.51
C GLU A 162 18.69 4.98 -22.59
N GLY A 163 19.77 5.77 -22.60
CA GLY A 163 19.72 7.22 -22.51
C GLY A 163 18.70 7.82 -23.47
N TYR A 164 17.50 8.07 -22.96
CA TYR A 164 16.56 9.00 -23.55
C TYR A 164 17.21 10.35 -23.35
N GLU A 165 17.73 10.87 -24.46
CA GLU A 165 18.10 12.28 -24.55
C GLU A 165 16.90 13.07 -24.02
N ASP A 166 17.20 14.08 -23.21
CA ASP A 166 16.28 15.04 -22.63
C ASP A 166 15.49 15.70 -23.78
N ASP A 167 14.45 15.02 -24.26
CA ASP A 167 13.54 15.53 -25.28
C ASP A 167 12.68 16.58 -24.57
N GLU A 168 13.18 17.81 -24.55
CA GLU A 168 12.53 18.99 -23.96
C GLU A 168 11.19 19.37 -24.65
N ASP A 169 10.65 18.54 -25.56
CA ASP A 169 9.45 18.84 -26.35
C ASP A 169 8.40 17.71 -26.24
N PHE A 170 8.02 17.28 -25.03
CA PHE A 170 6.78 16.50 -24.84
C PHE A 170 5.57 17.43 -24.96
N ASP A 171 5.07 17.59 -26.18
CA ASP A 171 3.85 18.34 -26.47
C ASP A 171 2.63 17.42 -26.23
N GLU A 172 1.98 17.59 -25.07
CA GLU A 172 0.71 16.92 -24.68
C GLU A 172 -0.42 17.13 -25.71
N ASP A 173 -0.27 18.09 -26.63
CA ASP A 173 -1.25 18.45 -27.66
C ASP A 173 -1.26 17.50 -28.89
N ASP A 174 -0.27 16.62 -29.06
CA ASP A 174 -0.10 15.76 -30.25
C ASP A 174 -0.69 14.35 -30.10
N PHE A 175 -1.16 13.98 -28.90
CA PHE A 175 -1.68 12.65 -28.59
C PHE A 175 -3.16 12.71 -28.21
N ASP A 176 -3.91 11.69 -28.61
CA ASP A 176 -5.26 11.48 -28.08
C ASP A 176 -5.14 10.99 -26.61
N GLU A 177 -6.19 11.20 -25.80
CA GLU A 177 -6.20 10.93 -24.35
C GLU A 177 -5.70 9.51 -24.01
N ASP A 178 -6.12 8.50 -24.78
CA ASP A 178 -5.70 7.10 -24.59
C ASP A 178 -4.19 6.88 -24.87
N GLU A 179 -3.60 7.58 -25.84
CA GLU A 179 -2.15 7.44 -26.16
C GLU A 179 -1.27 8.16 -25.13
N LEU A 180 -1.77 9.23 -24.51
CA LEU A 180 -1.10 9.92 -23.40
C LEU A 180 -1.03 9.05 -22.15
N GLU A 181 -2.12 8.35 -21.81
CA GLU A 181 -2.14 7.46 -20.64
C GLU A 181 -1.10 6.36 -20.76
N ASP A 182 -1.03 5.71 -21.94
CA ASP A 182 -0.06 4.66 -22.23
C ASP A 182 1.39 5.18 -22.13
N GLU A 183 1.68 6.36 -22.68
CA GLU A 183 3.03 6.94 -22.62
C GLU A 183 3.44 7.36 -21.20
N PHE A 184 2.52 7.90 -20.39
CA PHE A 184 2.79 8.22 -18.99
C PHE A 184 3.14 6.97 -18.18
N ILE A 185 2.39 5.88 -18.37
CA ILE A 185 2.63 4.59 -17.71
C ILE A 185 3.99 4.02 -18.15
N GLU A 186 4.30 4.04 -19.45
CA GLU A 186 5.61 3.62 -19.98
C GLU A 186 6.77 4.42 -19.37
N ARG A 187 6.55 5.71 -19.09
CA ARG A 187 7.51 6.61 -18.41
C ARG A 187 7.54 6.47 -16.88
N GLY A 188 6.79 5.53 -16.32
CA GLY A 188 6.75 5.23 -14.89
C GLY A 188 5.93 6.23 -14.07
N TYR A 189 4.99 6.94 -14.72
CA TYR A 189 3.98 7.72 -14.03
C TYR A 189 2.75 6.87 -13.74
N VAL A 190 2.12 7.15 -12.61
CA VAL A 190 0.91 6.47 -12.14
C VAL A 190 -0.20 7.50 -11.94
N PRO A 191 -1.46 7.16 -12.25
CA PRO A 191 -2.57 8.07 -12.06
C PRO A 191 -2.85 8.29 -10.56
N TYR A 192 -3.42 9.45 -10.25
CA TYR A 192 -4.09 9.65 -8.96
C TYR A 192 -5.19 8.59 -8.76
N GLY A 193 -5.27 8.04 -7.56
CA GLY A 193 -6.23 6.98 -7.23
C GLY A 193 -5.55 5.63 -7.01
N PHE A 194 -6.21 4.56 -7.46
CA PHE A 194 -5.77 3.18 -7.24
C PHE A 194 -5.01 2.65 -8.46
N SER A 195 -3.90 1.96 -8.20
CA SER A 195 -3.15 1.20 -9.20
C SER A 195 -2.77 -0.14 -8.61
N ASP A 196 -2.89 -1.20 -9.40
CA ASP A 196 -2.47 -2.55 -9.03
C ASP A 196 -1.51 -3.05 -10.11
N PHE A 197 -0.25 -3.30 -9.73
CA PHE A 197 0.80 -3.72 -10.67
C PHE A 197 0.92 -5.25 -10.79
N GLU A 198 -0.10 -5.99 -10.36
CA GLU A 198 -0.20 -7.42 -10.62
C GLU A 198 -0.37 -7.73 -12.13
N GLU A 199 0.76 -7.99 -12.82
CA GLU A 199 0.81 -8.71 -14.11
C GLU A 199 1.05 -10.23 -13.97
#